data_AF-A0A0M2GV55-F1
#
_entry.id   AF-A0A0M2GV55-F1
#
_cell.length_a   1.000
_cell.length_b   1.000
_cell.length_c   1.000
_cell.angle_alpha   90.00
_cell.angle_beta   90.00
_cell.angle_gamma   90.00
#
_symmetry.space_group_name_H-M   'P 1'
#
loop_
_entity.id
_entity.type
_entity.pdbx_description
1 polymer ?
#
loop_
_entity_poly.entity_id
_entity_poly.type
_entity_poly.pdbx_seq_one_letter_code
_entity_poly.pdbx_strand_id
1 'polypeptide(L)'
;MTPPIEYDPDAVHPALLTFRWIVRRNGDDASYEASGTCPVCTCPMTRRWTFGQPPVAKGGFFGRREEPGPEPYYTVCQCRTLHMNRPPSEPLGCGALLAIAPPPAPGSSAGATP
;
A
#
# COMPACT_ATOMS: atom_id res chain seq x y z
N MET A 1 -12.93 25.25 4.30
CA MET A 1 -12.66 24.77 2.92
C MET A 1 -11.28 24.14 2.94
N THR A 2 -11.14 22.91 2.47
CA THR A 2 -9.83 22.26 2.32
C THR A 2 -9.11 22.92 1.13
N PRO A 3 -7.82 23.28 1.25
CA PRO A 3 -7.07 23.82 0.11
C PRO A 3 -7.06 22.83 -1.07
N PRO A 4 -6.97 23.32 -2.32
CA PRO A 4 -6.81 22.46 -3.48
C PRO A 4 -5.56 21.59 -3.33
N ILE A 5 -5.68 20.32 -3.69
CA ILE A 5 -4.60 19.35 -3.60
C ILE A 5 -4.00 19.19 -4.99
N GLU A 6 -2.73 19.56 -5.15
CA GLU A 6 -2.00 19.40 -6.41
C GLU A 6 -1.62 17.93 -6.67
N TYR A 7 -1.60 17.55 -7.94
CA TYR A 7 -0.99 16.30 -8.38
C TYR A 7 0.52 16.46 -8.50
N ASP A 8 1.29 15.63 -7.79
CA ASP A 8 2.75 15.65 -7.83
C ASP A 8 3.28 14.20 -7.92
N PRO A 9 3.54 13.69 -9.13
CA PRO A 9 4.02 12.32 -9.33
C PRO A 9 5.43 12.09 -8.78
N ASP A 10 6.20 13.17 -8.59
CA ASP A 10 7.58 13.12 -8.12
C ASP A 10 7.68 13.31 -6.60
N ALA A 11 6.56 13.55 -5.92
CA ALA A 11 6.51 13.66 -4.48
C ALA A 11 7.02 12.36 -3.82
N VAL A 12 7.99 12.49 -2.92
CA VAL A 12 8.49 11.37 -2.12
C VAL A 12 8.38 11.73 -0.64
N HIS A 13 7.86 10.79 0.15
CA HIS A 13 7.93 10.88 1.61
C HIS A 13 8.92 9.85 2.15
N PRO A 14 10.12 10.27 2.60
CA PRO A 14 11.20 9.34 2.95
C PRO A 14 11.00 8.65 4.31
N ALA A 15 10.21 9.22 5.22
CA ALA A 15 10.00 8.64 6.53
C ALA A 15 9.08 7.41 6.47
N LEU A 16 9.40 6.40 7.29
CA LEU A 16 8.63 5.17 7.43
C LEU A 16 7.28 5.46 8.09
N LEU A 17 6.20 5.09 7.42
CA LEU A 17 4.83 5.33 7.87
C LEU A 17 4.24 4.07 8.52
N THR A 18 3.50 4.25 9.62
CA THR A 18 2.76 3.17 10.26
C THR A 18 1.33 3.12 9.71
N PHE A 19 1.08 2.18 8.80
CA PHE A 19 -0.27 1.92 8.29
C PHE A 19 -0.94 0.82 9.12
N ARG A 20 -2.28 0.86 9.19
CA ARG A 20 -3.06 -0.23 9.79
C ARG A 20 -3.13 -1.38 8.81
N TRP A 21 -2.66 -2.55 9.23
CA TRP A 21 -2.70 -3.77 8.44
C TRP A 21 -3.88 -4.67 8.81
N ILE A 22 -4.48 -5.28 7.80
CA ILE A 22 -5.43 -6.39 7.92
C ILE A 22 -4.88 -7.53 7.06
N VAL A 23 -4.63 -8.67 7.69
CA VAL A 23 -4.14 -9.88 7.01
C VAL A 23 -5.23 -10.93 7.05
N ARG A 24 -5.65 -11.43 5.88
CA ARG A 24 -6.62 -12.53 5.76
C ARG A 24 -5.95 -13.70 5.06
N ARG A 25 -5.85 -14.82 5.78
CA ARG A 25 -5.26 -16.08 5.29
C ARG A 25 -6.38 -17.02 4.87
N ASN A 26 -6.23 -17.68 3.72
CA ASN A 26 -7.12 -18.70 3.21
C ASN A 26 -6.30 -19.87 2.67
N GLY A 27 -6.09 -20.89 3.50
CA GLY A 27 -5.14 -21.95 3.20
C GLY A 27 -3.72 -21.40 3.06
N ASP A 28 -3.09 -21.66 1.92
CA ASP A 28 -1.75 -21.18 1.56
C ASP A 28 -1.74 -19.73 1.04
N ASP A 29 -2.91 -19.15 0.73
CA ASP A 29 -3.01 -17.79 0.22
C ASP A 29 -3.15 -16.79 1.37
N ALA A 30 -2.53 -15.62 1.21
CA ALA A 30 -2.69 -14.51 2.13
C ALA A 30 -2.94 -13.20 1.38
N SER A 31 -4.01 -12.52 1.77
CA SER A 31 -4.31 -11.15 1.35
C SER A 31 -3.96 -10.18 2.46
N TYR A 32 -3.27 -9.11 2.06
CA TYR A 32 -2.78 -8.07 2.96
C TYR A 32 -3.40 -6.76 2.53
N GLU A 33 -4.00 -6.05 3.46
CA GLU A 33 -4.57 -4.74 3.26
C GLU A 33 -3.91 -3.74 4.21
N ALA A 34 -3.28 -2.69 3.70
CA ALA A 34 -2.76 -1.58 4.49
C ALA A 34 -3.63 -0.34 4.28
N SER A 35 -4.10 0.26 5.35
CA SER A 35 -4.87 1.51 5.33
C SER A 35 -4.20 2.59 6.15
N GLY A 36 -4.16 3.81 5.63
CA GLY A 36 -3.52 4.94 6.27
C GLY A 36 -3.80 6.25 5.54
N THR A 37 -3.14 7.32 5.98
CA THR A 37 -3.24 8.65 5.39
C THR A 37 -1.95 8.96 4.64
N CYS A 38 -2.06 9.47 3.41
CA CYS A 38 -0.90 9.96 2.68
C CYS A 38 -0.39 11.25 3.35
N PRO A 39 0.89 11.34 3.76
CA PRO A 39 1.42 12.55 4.41
C PRO A 39 1.59 13.73 3.44
N VAL A 40 1.59 13.48 2.13
CA VAL A 40 1.74 14.52 1.10
C VAL A 40 0.39 15.19 0.82
N CYS A 41 -0.64 14.41 0.49
CA CYS A 41 -1.95 14.96 0.15
C CYS A 41 -2.98 14.90 1.28
N THR A 42 -2.62 14.36 2.45
CA THR A 42 -3.47 14.19 3.64
C THR A 42 -4.75 13.36 3.43
N CYS A 43 -4.87 12.69 2.28
CA CYS A 43 -6.05 11.88 1.96
C CYS A 43 -5.92 10.44 2.48
N PRO A 44 -7.04 9.82 2.93
CA PRO A 44 -7.05 8.41 3.28
C PRO A 44 -6.87 7.54 2.03
N MET A 45 -6.15 6.43 2.19
CA MET A 45 -5.93 5.45 1.14
C MET A 45 -5.83 4.03 1.71
N THR A 46 -6.16 3.07 0.86
CA THR A 46 -6.06 1.64 1.16
C THR A 46 -5.32 0.95 0.03
N ARG A 47 -4.37 0.08 0.38
CA ARG A 47 -3.61 -0.76 -0.54
C ARG A 47 -3.83 -2.22 -0.23
N ARG A 48 -3.96 -3.02 -1.29
CA ARG A 48 -4.18 -4.46 -1.20
C ARG A 48 -3.10 -5.19 -1.98
N TRP A 49 -2.57 -6.24 -1.37
CA TRP A 49 -1.65 -7.18 -2.00
C TRP A 49 -2.17 -8.60 -1.78
N THR A 50 -2.01 -9.44 -2.79
CA THR A 50 -2.19 -10.89 -2.69
C THR A 50 -0.82 -11.53 -2.88
N PHE A 51 -0.41 -12.33 -1.90
CA PHE A 51 0.80 -13.15 -1.94
C PHE A 51 0.38 -14.62 -1.90
N GLY A 52 1.23 -15.53 -2.38
CA GLY A 52 0.93 -16.97 -2.45
C GLY A 52 0.38 -17.46 -3.80
N GLN A 53 -0.09 -16.58 -4.70
CA GLN A 53 -0.52 -17.02 -6.03
C GLN A 53 0.67 -17.53 -6.86
N PRO A 54 0.54 -18.70 -7.53
CA PRO A 54 1.54 -19.14 -8.49
C PRO A 54 1.63 -18.11 -9.63
N PRO A 55 2.83 -17.81 -10.16
CA PRO A 55 2.94 -16.96 -11.34
C PRO A 55 2.15 -17.61 -12.48
N VAL A 56 1.00 -17.03 -12.83
CA VAL A 56 0.18 -17.51 -13.93
C VAL A 56 0.80 -17.02 -15.24
N ALA A 57 1.87 -17.67 -15.67
CA ALA A 57 2.36 -17.60 -17.04
C ALA A 57 3.15 -18.86 -17.38
N LYS A 58 2.56 -19.68 -18.24
CA LYS A 58 3.17 -20.72 -19.09
C LYS A 58 4.58 -21.19 -18.69
N GLY A 59 4.64 -22.42 -18.17
CA GLY A 59 5.81 -23.28 -18.33
C GLY A 59 7.06 -22.78 -17.61
N GLY A 60 7.07 -22.87 -16.29
CA GLY A 60 8.29 -22.68 -15.52
C GLY A 60 8.03 -22.98 -14.07
N PHE A 61 8.82 -23.88 -13.49
CA PHE A 61 8.79 -24.28 -12.09
C PHE A 61 9.35 -23.13 -11.22
N PHE A 62 8.64 -22.00 -11.17
CA PHE A 62 9.02 -20.84 -10.37
C PHE A 62 8.14 -20.78 -9.13
N GLY A 63 8.81 -20.78 -7.97
CA GLY A 63 8.21 -20.87 -6.64
C GLY A 63 7.12 -19.82 -6.37
N ARG A 64 6.31 -20.11 -5.36
CA ARG A 64 5.26 -19.21 -4.87
C ARG A 64 5.88 -17.85 -4.51
N ARG A 65 5.14 -16.77 -4.76
CA ARG A 65 5.54 -15.43 -4.32
C ARG A 65 5.67 -15.44 -2.80
N GLU A 66 6.89 -15.18 -2.32
CA GLU A 66 7.21 -15.21 -0.89
C GLU A 66 6.33 -14.25 -0.08
N GLU A 67 6.02 -14.66 1.15
CA GLU A 67 5.29 -13.84 2.08
C GLU A 67 6.05 -12.54 2.39
N PRO A 68 5.32 -11.47 2.75
CA PRO A 68 5.94 -10.23 3.14
C PRO A 68 6.92 -10.40 4.31
N GLY A 69 8.20 -10.12 4.06
CA GLY A 69 9.28 -10.12 5.06
C GLY A 69 9.28 -8.87 5.96
N PRO A 70 10.28 -8.73 6.86
CA PRO A 70 10.35 -7.66 7.87
C PRO A 70 10.74 -6.29 7.30
N GLU A 71 11.06 -6.20 6.01
CA GLU A 71 11.47 -4.96 5.36
C GLU A 71 10.30 -4.00 5.10
N PRO A 72 10.56 -2.67 5.02
CA PRO A 72 9.56 -1.70 4.60
C PRO A 72 8.95 -1.99 3.22
N TYR A 73 7.67 -1.66 3.07
CA TYR A 73 6.96 -1.74 1.79
C TYR A 73 6.93 -0.38 1.12
N TYR A 74 7.34 -0.35 -0.14
CA TYR A 74 7.18 0.84 -0.97
C TYR A 74 5.83 0.79 -1.69
N THR A 75 5.10 1.89 -1.62
CA THR A 75 3.81 2.05 -2.31
C THR A 75 3.66 3.49 -2.76
N VAL A 76 2.87 3.72 -3.80
CA VAL A 76 2.48 5.08 -4.22
C VAL A 76 1.11 5.45 -3.64
N CYS A 77 0.81 6.75 -3.55
CA CYS A 77 -0.49 7.21 -3.10
C CYS A 77 -1.61 6.82 -4.09
N GLN A 78 -2.68 6.20 -3.58
CA GLN A 78 -3.86 5.77 -4.36
C GLN A 78 -5.17 6.27 -3.73
N CYS A 79 -5.14 7.41 -3.04
CA CYS A 79 -6.36 8.02 -2.55
C CYS A 79 -7.30 8.34 -3.73
N ARG A 80 -8.61 8.25 -3.48
CA ARG A 80 -9.64 8.48 -4.52
C ARG A 80 -10.10 9.94 -4.61
N THR A 81 -9.42 10.85 -3.90
CA THR A 81 -9.72 12.28 -3.89
C THR A 81 -9.31 12.93 -5.21
N LEU A 82 -10.00 14.01 -5.59
CA LEU A 82 -9.65 14.84 -6.73
C LEU A 82 -8.32 15.56 -6.48
N HIS A 83 -7.42 15.50 -7.46
CA HIS A 83 -6.15 16.25 -7.47
C HIS A 83 -6.17 17.19 -8.67
N MET A 84 -5.83 18.46 -8.46
CA MET A 84 -5.70 19.43 -9.54
C MET A 84 -4.57 19.03 -10.47
N ASN A 85 -4.74 19.32 -11.76
CA ASN A 85 -3.76 19.04 -12.81
C ASN A 85 -3.40 17.55 -12.99
N ARG A 86 -4.12 16.62 -12.34
CA ARG A 86 -3.95 15.18 -12.59
C ARG A 86 -4.43 14.82 -14.00
N PRO A 87 -3.57 14.22 -14.86
CA PRO A 87 -3.98 13.77 -16.18
C PRO A 87 -5.15 12.76 -16.10
N PRO A 88 -6.10 12.77 -17.06
CA PRO A 88 -7.23 11.82 -17.05
C PRO A 88 -6.82 10.35 -17.13
N SER A 89 -5.65 10.07 -17.72
CA SER A 89 -5.09 8.72 -17.84
C SER A 89 -4.42 8.21 -16.57
N GLU A 90 -4.25 9.05 -15.55
CA GLU A 90 -3.52 8.72 -14.34
C GLU A 90 -4.43 8.07 -13.28
N PRO A 91 -4.28 6.77 -12.98
CA PRO A 91 -5.12 6.07 -12.02
C PRO A 91 -4.76 6.34 -10.55
N LEU A 92 -3.61 6.96 -10.26
CA LEU A 92 -3.13 7.19 -8.90
C LEU A 92 -3.78 8.40 -8.22
N GLY A 93 -3.56 8.51 -6.90
CA GLY A 93 -3.98 9.66 -6.09
C GLY A 93 -3.13 10.88 -6.39
N CYS A 94 -2.35 11.36 -5.40
CA CYS A 94 -1.32 12.36 -5.68
C CYS A 94 -0.09 11.79 -6.38
N GLY A 95 0.08 10.46 -6.45
CA GLY A 95 1.26 9.81 -7.05
C GLY A 95 2.42 9.60 -6.08
N ALA A 96 2.43 10.26 -4.92
CA ALA A 96 3.57 10.26 -4.02
C ALA A 96 4.10 8.87 -3.62
N LEU A 97 5.41 8.66 -3.67
CA LEU A 97 6.09 7.45 -3.20
C LEU A 97 6.23 7.45 -1.67
N LEU A 98 5.76 6.39 -1.04
CA LEU A 98 5.71 6.21 0.40
C LEU A 98 6.42 4.92 0.80
N ALA A 99 7.13 4.94 1.93
CA ALA A 99 7.59 3.75 2.64
C ALA A 99 6.66 3.47 3.83
N ILE A 100 6.09 2.27 3.92
CA ILE A 100 5.23 1.85 5.04
C ILE A 100 5.88 0.68 5.80
N ALA A 101 5.70 0.66 7.12
CA ALA A 101 6.13 -0.43 7.97
C ALA A 101 5.46 -1.75 7.55
N PRO A 102 6.16 -2.90 7.70
CA PRO A 102 5.61 -4.21 7.36
C PRO A 102 4.34 -4.54 8.16
N PRO A 103 3.52 -5.49 7.68
CA PRO A 103 2.44 -6.05 8.50
C PRO A 103 3.02 -6.67 9.76
N PRO A 104 2.29 -6.66 10.89
CA PRO A 104 2.75 -7.34 12.09
C PRO A 104 2.92 -8.84 11.82
N ALA A 105 3.97 -9.44 12.39
CA ALA A 105 4.21 -10.87 12.28
C ALA A 105 2.98 -11.67 12.77
N PRO A 106 2.70 -12.85 12.20
CA PRO A 106 1.62 -13.71 12.68
C PRO A 106 1.82 -13.99 14.19
N GLY A 107 0.86 -13.54 15.01
CA GLY A 107 0.90 -13.63 16.48
C GLY A 107 1.23 -12.33 17.21
N SER A 108 1.65 -11.28 16.51
CA SER A 108 1.84 -9.95 17.08
C SER A 108 0.58 -9.13 16.85
N SER A 109 -0.34 -9.08 17.81
CA SER A 109 -1.38 -8.06 17.82
C SER A 109 -0.71 -6.71 18.09
N ALA A 110 -0.29 -6.01 17.04
CA ALA A 110 0.08 -4.61 17.14
C ALA A 110 -1.16 -3.85 17.66
N GLY A 111 -1.06 -3.38 18.91
CA GLY A 111 -2.15 -2.83 19.67
C GLY A 111 -2.92 -1.77 18.89
N ALA A 112 -4.22 -1.99 18.75
CA ALA A 112 -5.17 -0.91 18.55
C ALA A 112 -5.14 -0.06 19.82
N THR A 113 -4.54 1.13 19.76
CA THR A 113 -4.77 2.15 20.78
C THR A 113 -6.05 2.90 20.41
N PRO A 114 -7.01 3.06 21.35
CA PRO A 114 -8.31 3.68 21.13
C PRO A 114 -8.24 5.16 20.76
#